data_AF-A0A7V2CVY5-F1
#
_entry.id   AF-A0A7V2CVY5-F1
#
_cell.length_a   1.000
_cell.length_b   1.000
_cell.length_c   1.000
_cell.angle_alpha   90.00
_cell.angle_beta   90.00
_cell.angle_gamma   90.00
#
_symmetry.space_group_name_H-M   'P 1'
#
loop_
_entity.id
_entity.type
_entity.pdbx_description
1 polymer ?
#
loop_
_entity_poly.entity_id
_entity_poly.type
_entity_poly.pdbx_seq_one_letter_code
_entity_poly.pdbx_strand_id
1 'polypeptide(L)'
;KAQDFEKAAALRDTEKKAKERLESVLADWRQKREEKEVVVDEEEIMHVLSKWTGIPLSRMEQKETEKLLAMEGELTKRVIGQDEAVTAISKALRRSRADLKDPRRPIGSFIFLGPTGVGKTFLARTLAEFMFGDSDALIQIDMSEYMEKFTASRLIGSPPGYVGYEEGGQLSEAVRRRPYSVVLFDEIEKAHPDVMHLLLQILEEGKITDSLGRKIDFRNTIIIMTSNVGAELIKKQSGLGFGTPKNEENYEAMREKILEESKRVFKPEFLNRLDDLIVFHTLDRPQLVRIVELEVSKVLERIKAKEIHLLPDQSAQDFLIEKGYDPAYGARPMRRAVERYLEDPLAEELLRGNVKTGDHVDVRAEGGRLVFHVRERKDSEPAAAG
;
A
#
# COMPACT_ATOMS: atom_id res chain seq x y z
N LYS A 1 33.12 81.70 -16.25
CA LYS A 1 32.68 80.29 -16.07
C LYS A 1 33.94 79.42 -16.16
N ALA A 2 34.57 79.12 -15.02
CA ALA A 2 35.71 78.21 -14.98
C ALA A 2 35.17 76.79 -15.26
N GLN A 3 35.57 76.23 -16.40
CA GLN A 3 35.17 74.88 -16.79
C GLN A 3 35.88 73.90 -15.85
N ASP A 4 35.10 73.06 -15.17
CA ASP A 4 35.52 72.12 -14.11
C ASP A 4 36.23 70.89 -14.74
N PHE A 5 37.22 71.16 -15.60
CA PHE A 5 37.93 70.15 -16.41
C PHE A 5 38.69 69.15 -15.55
N GLU A 6 39.20 69.56 -14.39
CA GLU A 6 39.90 68.66 -13.45
C GLU A 6 38.95 67.63 -12.85
N LYS A 7 37.74 68.03 -12.45
CA LYS A 7 36.71 67.09 -11.99
C LYS A 7 36.25 66.13 -13.09
N ALA A 8 36.09 66.63 -14.32
CA ALA A 8 35.72 65.79 -15.45
C ALA A 8 36.81 64.76 -15.78
N ALA A 9 38.08 65.15 -15.71
CA ALA A 9 39.21 64.23 -15.88
C ALA A 9 39.26 63.18 -14.76
N ALA A 10 39.09 63.59 -13.51
CA ALA A 10 39.04 62.66 -12.37
C ALA A 10 37.88 61.66 -12.47
N LEU A 11 36.68 62.11 -12.86
CA LEU A 11 35.53 61.23 -13.05
C LEU A 11 35.76 60.25 -14.21
N ARG A 12 36.38 60.69 -15.31
CA ARG A 12 36.73 59.83 -16.45
C ARG A 12 37.75 58.77 -16.06
N ASP A 13 38.76 59.12 -15.26
CA ASP A 13 39.74 58.15 -14.77
C ASP A 13 39.11 57.16 -13.79
N THR A 14 38.13 57.60 -13.01
CA THR A 14 37.36 56.73 -12.10
C THR A 14 36.48 55.75 -12.90
N GLU A 15 35.80 56.24 -13.95
CA GLU A 15 35.00 55.40 -14.86
C GLU A 15 35.89 54.36 -15.56
N LYS A 16 37.06 54.77 -16.04
CA LYS A 16 38.02 53.88 -16.69
C LYS A 16 38.50 52.78 -15.75
N LYS A 17 38.91 53.13 -14.52
CA LYS A 17 39.29 52.14 -13.50
C LYS A 17 38.14 51.20 -13.13
N ALA A 18 36.91 51.71 -13.06
CA ALA A 18 35.73 50.89 -12.78
C ALA A 18 35.44 49.91 -13.92
N LYS A 19 35.59 50.33 -15.19
CA LYS A 19 35.46 49.47 -16.37
C LYS A 19 36.54 48.39 -16.41
N GLU A 20 37.80 48.75 -16.19
CA GLU A 20 38.92 47.79 -16.14
C GLU A 20 38.70 46.75 -15.03
N ARG A 21 38.21 47.17 -13.86
CA ARG A 21 37.87 46.26 -12.76
C ARG A 21 36.66 45.37 -13.08
N LEU A 22 35.66 45.88 -13.78
CA LEU A 22 34.52 45.08 -14.22
C LEU A 22 34.96 44.02 -15.23
N GLU A 23 35.80 44.38 -16.19
CA GLU A 23 36.34 43.45 -17.19
C GLU A 23 37.20 42.37 -16.53
N SER A 24 38.04 42.71 -15.55
CA SER A 24 38.85 41.71 -14.84
C SER A 24 37.98 40.75 -14.02
N VAL A 25 36.98 41.26 -13.31
CA VAL A 25 36.04 40.43 -12.53
C VAL A 25 35.23 39.51 -13.45
N LEU A 26 34.80 40.00 -14.62
CA LEU A 26 34.07 39.18 -15.60
C LEU A 26 34.96 38.12 -16.26
N ALA A 27 36.23 38.45 -16.53
CA ALA A 27 37.20 37.49 -17.06
C ALA A 27 37.50 36.38 -16.04
N ASP A 28 37.79 36.73 -14.79
CA ASP A 28 38.00 35.77 -13.69
C ASP A 28 36.76 34.90 -13.46
N TRP A 29 35.55 35.48 -13.54
CA TRP A 29 34.30 34.74 -13.40
C TRP A 29 34.06 33.77 -14.55
N ARG A 30 34.34 34.17 -15.80
CA ARG A 30 34.24 33.28 -16.98
C ARG A 30 35.24 32.13 -16.90
N GLN A 31 36.50 32.41 -16.54
CA GLN A 31 37.53 31.38 -16.42
C GLN A 31 37.18 30.36 -15.32
N LYS A 32 36.74 30.82 -14.14
CA LYS A 32 36.27 29.94 -13.06
C LYS A 32 35.01 29.14 -13.42
N ARG A 33 34.21 29.61 -14.38
CA ARG A 33 33.00 28.93 -14.86
C ARG A 33 33.33 27.89 -15.92
N GLU A 34 34.26 28.16 -16.82
CA GLU A 34 34.77 27.21 -17.82
C GLU A 34 35.53 26.05 -17.17
N GLU A 35 36.25 26.29 -16.05
CA GLU A 35 36.94 25.23 -15.30
C GLU A 35 36.00 24.28 -14.53
N LYS A 36 34.71 24.61 -14.41
CA LYS A 36 33.72 23.80 -13.70
C LYS A 36 32.62 23.31 -14.64
N GLU A 37 33.01 22.60 -15.69
CA GLU A 37 32.08 21.65 -16.32
C GLU A 37 31.86 20.48 -15.36
N VAL A 38 30.75 20.52 -14.63
CA VAL A 38 30.29 19.38 -13.85
C VAL A 38 29.73 18.37 -14.85
N VAL A 39 30.46 17.27 -15.05
CA VAL A 39 29.98 16.16 -15.86
C VAL A 39 28.88 15.46 -15.07
N VAL A 40 27.64 15.63 -15.52
CA VAL A 40 26.50 14.91 -14.94
C VAL A 40 26.50 13.49 -15.50
N ASP A 41 26.67 12.52 -14.60
CA ASP A 41 26.63 11.10 -14.95
C ASP A 41 25.22 10.50 -14.80
N GLU A 42 25.06 9.25 -15.25
CA GLU A 42 23.80 8.53 -15.15
C GLU A 42 23.36 8.35 -13.69
N GLU A 43 24.31 8.19 -12.76
CA GLU A 43 24.03 8.00 -11.33
C GLU A 43 23.42 9.26 -10.69
N GLU A 44 23.93 10.45 -11.03
CA GLU A 44 23.40 11.73 -10.58
C GLU A 44 21.99 12.00 -11.12
N ILE A 45 21.75 11.72 -12.40
CA ILE A 45 20.40 11.82 -13.01
C ILE A 45 19.44 10.87 -12.28
N MET A 46 19.86 9.63 -12.05
CA MET A 46 19.06 8.62 -11.35
C MET A 46 18.81 8.98 -9.90
N HIS A 47 19.76 9.62 -9.21
CA HIS A 47 19.58 10.11 -7.84
C HIS A 47 18.51 11.21 -7.76
N VAL A 48 18.54 12.17 -8.69
CA VAL A 48 17.54 13.25 -8.74
C VAL A 48 16.15 12.70 -9.08
N LEU A 49 16.06 11.84 -10.09
CA LEU A 49 14.79 11.19 -10.46
C LEU A 49 14.26 10.31 -9.32
N SER A 50 15.14 9.60 -8.62
CA SER A 50 14.78 8.81 -7.45
C SER A 50 14.20 9.66 -6.33
N LYS A 51 14.81 10.82 -6.06
CA LYS A 51 14.33 11.77 -5.06
C LYS A 51 12.98 12.39 -5.44
N TRP A 52 12.74 12.65 -6.73
CA TRP A 52 11.47 13.21 -7.22
C TRP A 52 10.33 12.20 -7.24
N THR A 53 10.62 10.97 -7.68
CA THR A 53 9.62 9.90 -7.82
C THR A 53 9.41 9.10 -6.54
N GLY A 54 10.35 9.17 -5.59
CA GLY A 54 10.39 8.35 -4.38
C GLY A 54 10.92 6.93 -4.60
N ILE A 55 11.43 6.61 -5.79
CA ILE A 55 11.75 5.24 -6.21
C ILE A 55 13.26 5.09 -6.40
N PRO A 56 13.95 4.12 -5.76
CA PRO A 56 15.39 3.93 -5.92
C PRO A 56 15.73 3.34 -7.30
N LEU A 57 16.09 4.20 -8.26
CA LEU A 57 16.35 3.83 -9.66
C LEU A 57 17.73 3.15 -9.90
N SER A 58 18.71 3.32 -9.01
CA SER A 58 20.12 2.99 -9.27
C SER A 58 20.48 1.49 -9.35
N ARG A 59 19.55 0.56 -9.07
CA ARG A 59 19.82 -0.89 -9.02
C ARG A 59 18.63 -1.78 -9.44
N MET A 60 17.74 -1.27 -10.29
CA MET A 60 16.41 -1.86 -10.47
C MET A 60 16.37 -3.16 -11.30
N GLU A 61 17.11 -3.30 -12.40
CA GLU A 61 16.74 -4.33 -13.40
C GLU A 61 16.82 -5.80 -12.92
N GLN A 62 17.97 -6.23 -12.38
CA GLN A 62 18.14 -7.62 -11.91
C GLN A 62 17.42 -7.90 -10.58
N LYS A 63 17.58 -7.00 -9.59
CA LYS A 63 16.98 -7.20 -8.26
C LYS A 63 15.46 -7.16 -8.28
N GLU A 64 14.86 -6.33 -9.14
CA GLU A 64 13.40 -6.25 -9.28
C GLU A 64 12.84 -7.50 -9.96
N THR A 65 13.58 -8.09 -10.90
CA THR A 65 13.19 -9.36 -11.54
C THR A 65 13.20 -10.51 -10.54
N GLU A 66 14.27 -10.67 -9.76
CA GLU A 66 14.34 -11.67 -8.69
C GLU A 66 13.22 -11.47 -7.65
N LYS A 67 12.97 -10.21 -7.28
CA LYS A 67 11.88 -9.84 -6.37
C LYS A 67 10.52 -10.26 -6.93
N LEU A 68 10.24 -9.99 -8.21
CA LEU A 68 8.99 -10.41 -8.85
C LEU A 68 8.85 -11.93 -8.97
N LEU A 69 9.94 -12.66 -9.13
CA LEU A 69 9.93 -14.13 -9.13
C LEU A 69 9.63 -14.69 -7.73
N ALA A 70 10.09 -14.03 -6.66
CA ALA A 70 9.83 -14.41 -5.27
C ALA A 70 8.50 -13.87 -4.71
N MET A 71 7.81 -13.00 -5.46
CA MET A 71 6.63 -12.25 -5.02
C MET A 71 5.53 -13.12 -4.41
N GLU A 72 5.20 -14.22 -5.07
CA GLU A 72 4.12 -15.11 -4.64
C GLU A 72 4.40 -15.68 -3.24
N GLY A 73 5.63 -16.15 -3.01
CA GLY A 73 6.07 -16.64 -1.71
C GLY A 73 6.12 -15.56 -0.63
N GLU A 74 6.56 -14.34 -0.94
CA GLU A 74 6.60 -13.24 0.03
C GLU A 74 5.21 -12.74 0.40
N LEU A 75 4.29 -12.66 -0.57
CA LEU A 75 2.91 -12.22 -0.32
C LEU A 75 2.12 -13.26 0.49
N THR A 76 2.23 -14.55 0.20
CA THR A 76 1.51 -15.62 0.92
C THR A 76 1.95 -15.77 2.39
N LYS A 77 3.15 -15.26 2.76
CA LYS A 77 3.55 -15.17 4.19
C LYS A 77 2.68 -14.18 4.97
N ARG A 78 2.20 -13.11 4.31
CA ARG A 78 1.46 -12.01 4.94
C ARG A 78 -0.04 -12.13 4.68
N VAL A 79 -0.44 -12.48 3.46
CA VAL A 79 -1.83 -12.56 3.01
C VAL A 79 -2.27 -14.02 3.10
N ILE A 80 -3.08 -14.31 4.11
CA ILE A 80 -3.47 -15.69 4.46
C ILE A 80 -4.77 -16.08 3.77
N GLY A 81 -4.79 -17.26 3.16
CA GLY A 81 -6.00 -17.88 2.60
C GLY A 81 -6.47 -17.29 1.27
N GLN A 82 -5.62 -16.51 0.59
CA GLN A 82 -5.96 -15.86 -0.69
C GLN A 82 -4.90 -16.18 -1.75
N ASP A 83 -4.46 -17.43 -1.81
CA ASP A 83 -3.36 -17.86 -2.68
C ASP A 83 -3.68 -17.61 -4.16
N GLU A 84 -4.91 -17.89 -4.60
CA GLU A 84 -5.35 -17.62 -5.97
C GLU A 84 -5.22 -16.13 -6.35
N ALA A 85 -5.57 -15.23 -5.42
CA ALA A 85 -5.44 -13.79 -5.63
C ALA A 85 -3.97 -13.38 -5.80
N VAL A 86 -3.11 -13.91 -4.93
CA VAL A 86 -1.67 -13.66 -4.96
C VAL A 86 -1.06 -14.20 -6.25
N THR A 87 -1.41 -15.42 -6.66
CA THR A 87 -0.95 -16.05 -7.90
C THR A 87 -1.38 -15.27 -9.13
N ALA A 88 -2.64 -14.84 -9.21
CA ALA A 88 -3.18 -14.10 -10.35
C ALA A 88 -2.46 -12.76 -10.53
N ILE A 89 -2.30 -11.99 -9.46
CA ILE A 89 -1.57 -10.72 -9.46
C ILE A 89 -0.11 -10.95 -9.84
N SER A 90 0.56 -11.92 -9.22
CA SER A 90 1.97 -12.22 -9.49
C SER A 90 2.21 -12.64 -10.94
N LYS A 91 1.27 -13.36 -11.57
CA LYS A 91 1.33 -13.69 -13.00
C LYS A 91 1.17 -12.45 -13.88
N ALA A 92 0.20 -11.59 -13.58
CA ALA A 92 -0.05 -10.37 -14.34
C ALA A 92 1.13 -9.38 -14.28
N LEU A 93 1.72 -9.17 -13.09
CA LEU A 93 2.88 -8.28 -12.95
C LEU A 93 4.13 -8.85 -13.65
N ARG A 94 4.35 -10.16 -13.59
CA ARG A 94 5.42 -10.81 -14.36
C ARG A 94 5.26 -10.61 -15.87
N ARG A 95 4.04 -10.73 -16.41
CA ARG A 95 3.76 -10.44 -17.83
C ARG A 95 4.07 -8.98 -18.18
N SER A 96 3.69 -8.04 -17.31
CA SER A 96 3.98 -6.63 -17.52
C SER A 96 5.48 -6.34 -17.50
N ARG A 97 6.25 -7.00 -16.62
CA ARG A 97 7.70 -6.80 -16.52
C ARG A 97 8.48 -7.45 -17.67
N ALA A 98 7.96 -8.54 -18.24
CA ALA A 98 8.55 -9.19 -19.40
C ALA A 98 8.21 -8.48 -20.73
N ASP A 99 7.63 -7.28 -20.67
CA ASP A 99 7.15 -6.51 -21.83
C ASP A 99 6.17 -7.28 -22.74
N LEU A 100 5.48 -8.28 -22.17
CA LEU A 100 4.47 -9.09 -22.87
C LEU A 100 3.07 -8.48 -22.79
N LYS A 101 2.93 -7.32 -22.16
CA LYS A 101 1.68 -6.56 -22.00
C LYS A 101 1.71 -5.31 -22.86
N ASP A 102 0.54 -4.81 -23.24
CA ASP A 102 0.41 -3.52 -23.93
C ASP A 102 1.00 -2.37 -23.08
N PRO A 103 2.03 -1.65 -23.57
CA PRO A 103 2.71 -0.58 -22.83
C PRO A 103 1.83 0.67 -22.65
N ARG A 104 0.64 0.73 -23.25
CA ARG A 104 -0.31 1.83 -23.06
C ARG A 104 -1.18 1.64 -21.82
N ARG A 105 -1.25 0.44 -21.25
CA ARG A 105 -2.17 0.12 -20.15
C ARG A 105 -1.44 0.14 -18.81
N PRO A 106 -2.15 0.28 -17.68
CA PRO A 106 -1.57 0.12 -16.34
C PRO A 106 -0.87 -1.24 -16.17
N ILE A 107 0.09 -1.34 -15.26
CA ILE A 107 0.88 -2.56 -14.98
C ILE A 107 -0.04 -3.76 -14.71
N GLY A 108 -1.10 -3.54 -13.95
CA GLY A 108 -2.13 -4.54 -13.64
C GLY A 108 -3.47 -3.88 -13.33
N SER A 109 -4.57 -4.52 -13.72
CA SER A 109 -5.93 -4.09 -13.37
C SER A 109 -6.79 -5.26 -12.88
N PHE A 110 -7.30 -5.16 -11.64
CA PHE A 110 -8.01 -6.26 -11.00
C PHE A 110 -9.28 -5.78 -10.28
N ILE A 111 -10.32 -6.61 -10.27
CA ILE A 111 -11.42 -6.50 -9.30
C ILE A 111 -11.28 -7.61 -8.25
N PHE A 112 -11.34 -7.23 -6.99
CA PHE A 112 -11.41 -8.12 -5.83
C PHE A 112 -12.85 -8.22 -5.34
N LEU A 113 -13.44 -9.40 -5.50
CA LEU A 113 -14.81 -9.73 -5.12
C LEU A 113 -14.80 -10.53 -3.82
N GLY A 114 -15.74 -10.28 -2.91
CA GLY A 114 -15.91 -11.11 -1.70
C GLY A 114 -16.45 -10.33 -0.51
N PRO A 115 -16.64 -10.96 0.66
CA PRO A 115 -17.17 -10.29 1.84
C PRO A 115 -16.17 -9.29 2.44
N THR A 116 -16.65 -8.46 3.37
CA THR A 116 -15.81 -7.54 4.12
C THR A 116 -14.87 -8.32 5.07
N GLY A 117 -13.65 -7.81 5.27
CA GLY A 117 -12.74 -8.36 6.28
C GLY A 117 -11.98 -9.64 5.90
N VAL A 118 -12.04 -10.09 4.65
CA VAL A 118 -11.25 -11.25 4.14
C VAL A 118 -9.86 -10.89 3.61
N GLY A 119 -9.52 -9.59 3.52
CA GLY A 119 -8.17 -9.14 3.18
C GLY A 119 -8.00 -8.42 1.83
N LYS A 120 -9.07 -8.03 1.13
CA LYS A 120 -9.00 -7.28 -0.16
C LYS A 120 -8.09 -6.04 -0.09
N THR A 121 -8.40 -5.10 0.79
CA THR A 121 -7.61 -3.88 1.03
C THR A 121 -6.22 -4.19 1.60
N PHE A 122 -6.10 -5.26 2.40
CA PHE A 122 -4.82 -5.68 2.98
C PHE A 122 -3.85 -6.20 1.91
N LEU A 123 -4.33 -6.97 0.93
CA LEU A 123 -3.53 -7.41 -0.22
C LEU A 123 -3.06 -6.20 -1.04
N ALA A 124 -3.93 -5.22 -1.30
CA ALA A 124 -3.55 -4.00 -2.02
C ALA A 124 -2.45 -3.21 -1.30
N ARG A 125 -2.55 -3.06 0.02
CA ARG A 125 -1.51 -2.40 0.84
C ARG A 125 -0.20 -3.18 0.85
N THR A 126 -0.28 -4.50 1.06
CA THR A 126 0.89 -5.39 1.04
C THR A 126 1.58 -5.34 -0.32
N LEU A 127 0.80 -5.25 -1.40
CA LEU A 127 1.32 -5.10 -2.75
C LEU A 127 2.02 -3.76 -2.96
N ALA A 128 1.49 -2.66 -2.43
CA ALA A 128 2.13 -1.34 -2.51
C ALA A 128 3.49 -1.33 -1.81
N GLU A 129 3.53 -1.83 -0.57
CA GLU A 129 4.77 -1.99 0.19
C GLU A 129 5.76 -2.90 -0.53
N PHE A 130 5.28 -4.03 -1.06
CA PHE A 130 6.13 -4.98 -1.77
C PHE A 130 6.69 -4.36 -3.05
N MET A 131 5.87 -3.77 -3.91
CA MET A 131 6.30 -3.27 -5.22
C MET A 131 7.14 -2.00 -5.10
N PHE A 132 6.66 -1.03 -4.32
CA PHE A 132 7.20 0.33 -4.30
C PHE A 132 8.01 0.65 -3.05
N GLY A 133 8.06 -0.26 -2.07
CA GLY A 133 8.85 -0.10 -0.84
C GLY A 133 8.22 0.84 0.20
N ASP A 134 7.04 1.39 -0.09
CA ASP A 134 6.35 2.36 0.75
C ASP A 134 4.85 2.04 0.82
N SER A 135 4.28 2.01 2.02
CA SER A 135 2.84 1.84 2.22
C SER A 135 2.05 3.05 1.71
N ASP A 136 2.65 4.24 1.71
CA ASP A 136 2.04 5.47 1.20
C ASP A 136 2.00 5.49 -0.34
N ALA A 137 2.59 4.49 -1.01
CA ALA A 137 2.37 4.25 -2.44
C ALA A 137 0.97 3.67 -2.74
N LEU A 138 0.15 3.40 -1.71
CA LEU A 138 -1.26 3.08 -1.83
C LEU A 138 -2.09 4.37 -1.89
N ILE A 139 -2.63 4.69 -3.07
CA ILE A 139 -3.63 5.74 -3.25
C ILE A 139 -5.00 5.08 -3.07
N GLN A 140 -5.61 5.23 -1.90
CA GLN A 140 -6.93 4.66 -1.60
C GLN A 140 -8.03 5.70 -1.80
N ILE A 141 -9.08 5.31 -2.52
CA ILE A 141 -10.27 6.14 -2.77
C ILE A 141 -11.52 5.31 -2.47
N ASP A 142 -12.34 5.80 -1.54
CA ASP A 142 -13.63 5.17 -1.20
C ASP A 142 -14.71 5.64 -2.16
N MET A 143 -15.27 4.73 -2.96
CA MET A 143 -16.28 5.05 -3.96
C MET A 143 -17.65 5.40 -3.38
N SER A 144 -17.88 5.13 -2.10
CA SER A 144 -19.07 5.62 -1.39
C SER A 144 -19.08 7.16 -1.26
N GLU A 145 -17.94 7.83 -1.36
CA GLU A 145 -17.87 9.30 -1.42
C GLU A 145 -18.21 9.86 -2.83
N TYR A 146 -18.20 9.00 -3.85
CA TYR A 146 -18.32 9.36 -5.27
C TYR A 146 -19.61 8.83 -5.91
N MET A 147 -20.68 8.69 -5.11
CA MET A 147 -22.00 8.22 -5.56
C MET A 147 -22.74 9.26 -6.42
N GLU A 148 -22.41 10.54 -6.27
CA GLU A 148 -23.09 11.64 -6.95
C GLU A 148 -22.24 12.21 -8.09
N LYS A 149 -22.91 12.76 -9.10
CA LYS A 149 -22.23 13.37 -10.25
C LYS A 149 -21.26 14.49 -9.87
N PHE A 150 -21.63 15.33 -8.90
CA PHE A 150 -20.78 16.43 -8.46
C PHE A 150 -19.52 15.93 -7.76
N THR A 151 -19.62 14.93 -6.87
CA THR A 151 -18.46 14.36 -6.20
C THR A 151 -17.58 13.57 -7.15
N ALA A 152 -18.15 12.84 -8.13
CA ALA A 152 -17.41 12.17 -9.20
C ALA A 152 -16.43 13.10 -9.93
N SER A 153 -16.84 14.35 -10.21
CA SER A 153 -15.97 15.33 -10.86
C SER A 153 -14.71 15.70 -10.05
N ARG A 154 -14.75 15.55 -8.71
CA ARG A 154 -13.59 15.86 -7.83
C ARG A 154 -12.41 14.92 -8.05
N LEU A 155 -12.60 13.73 -8.65
CA LEU A 155 -11.50 12.81 -8.96
C LEU A 155 -10.50 13.43 -9.94
N ILE A 156 -11.00 14.18 -10.94
CA ILE A 156 -10.19 14.84 -11.99
C ILE A 156 -10.14 16.35 -11.87
N GLY A 157 -10.95 16.92 -11.00
CA GLY A 157 -11.07 18.34 -10.76
C GLY A 157 -12.38 18.87 -11.31
N SER A 158 -12.92 19.89 -10.65
CA SER A 158 -14.18 20.48 -11.07
C SER A 158 -14.03 21.20 -12.42
N PRO A 159 -15.10 21.28 -13.23
CA PRO A 159 -15.08 22.05 -14.48
C PRO A 159 -14.91 23.57 -14.22
N PRO A 160 -14.51 24.35 -15.24
CA PRO A 160 -14.48 25.81 -15.14
C PRO A 160 -15.82 26.39 -14.66
N GLY A 161 -15.79 27.25 -13.64
CA GLY A 161 -16.98 27.90 -13.08
C GLY A 161 -17.60 27.22 -11.85
N TYR A 162 -17.04 26.12 -11.36
CA TYR A 162 -17.43 25.47 -10.11
C TYR A 162 -16.42 25.80 -8.98
N VAL A 163 -16.90 25.81 -7.73
CA VAL A 163 -16.03 25.96 -6.54
C VAL A 163 -15.05 24.79 -6.50
N GLY A 164 -13.75 25.09 -6.37
CA GLY A 164 -12.68 24.09 -6.42
C GLY A 164 -12.08 23.87 -7.82
N TYR A 165 -12.43 24.69 -8.82
CA TYR A 165 -11.80 24.64 -10.16
C TYR A 165 -10.27 24.79 -10.14
N GLU A 166 -9.74 25.60 -9.22
CA GLU A 166 -8.29 25.79 -9.07
C GLU A 166 -7.60 24.65 -8.29
N GLU A 167 -8.37 23.78 -7.64
CA GLU A 167 -7.87 22.58 -6.98
C GLU A 167 -7.84 21.44 -8.01
N GLY A 168 -6.65 20.89 -8.27
CA GLY A 168 -6.52 19.71 -9.11
C GLY A 168 -7.31 18.52 -8.53
N GLY A 169 -7.75 17.61 -9.39
CA GLY A 169 -8.51 16.44 -8.95
C GLY A 169 -7.76 15.57 -7.95
N GLN A 170 -8.50 14.95 -7.03
CA GLN A 170 -7.91 14.13 -5.97
C GLN A 170 -7.12 12.94 -6.53
N LEU A 171 -7.67 12.23 -7.51
CA LEU A 171 -6.99 11.10 -8.15
C LEU A 171 -5.88 11.60 -9.09
N SER A 172 -6.18 12.61 -9.91
CA SER A 172 -5.22 13.14 -10.89
C SER A 172 -3.97 13.72 -10.22
N GLU A 173 -4.11 14.48 -9.13
CA GLU A 173 -2.96 15.00 -8.37
C GLU A 173 -2.21 13.92 -7.61
N ALA A 174 -2.90 12.95 -7.00
CA ALA A 174 -2.25 11.87 -6.26
C ALA A 174 -1.34 11.05 -7.18
N VAL A 175 -1.86 10.64 -8.35
CA VAL A 175 -1.08 9.88 -9.35
C VAL A 175 -0.02 10.75 -10.02
N ARG A 176 -0.28 12.04 -10.26
CA ARG A 176 0.75 12.97 -10.78
C ARG A 176 1.95 13.09 -9.86
N ARG A 177 1.71 13.13 -8.53
CA ARG A 177 2.77 13.21 -7.51
C ARG A 177 3.47 11.87 -7.31
N ARG A 178 2.75 10.75 -7.43
CA ARG A 178 3.28 9.40 -7.31
C ARG A 178 2.82 8.53 -8.49
N PRO A 179 3.50 8.60 -9.66
CA PRO A 179 3.10 7.86 -10.85
C PRO A 179 3.24 6.33 -10.72
N TYR A 180 4.05 5.88 -9.75
CA TYR A 180 4.24 4.48 -9.42
C TYR A 180 3.53 4.20 -8.10
N SER A 181 2.34 3.63 -8.21
CA SER A 181 1.45 3.48 -7.06
C SER A 181 0.48 2.34 -7.29
N VAL A 182 -0.03 1.79 -6.19
CA VAL A 182 -1.26 1.00 -6.21
C VAL A 182 -2.42 1.97 -6.03
N VAL A 183 -3.33 2.02 -6.99
CA VAL A 183 -4.56 2.81 -6.88
C VAL A 183 -5.70 1.87 -6.51
N LEU A 184 -6.25 2.04 -5.31
CA LEU A 184 -7.31 1.21 -4.76
C LEU A 184 -8.64 1.98 -4.76
N PHE A 185 -9.60 1.50 -5.53
CA PHE A 185 -10.99 1.96 -5.52
C PHE A 185 -11.82 1.01 -4.65
N ASP A 186 -12.14 1.42 -3.42
CA ASP A 186 -12.93 0.60 -2.50
C ASP A 186 -14.43 0.73 -2.82
N GLU A 187 -15.19 -0.38 -2.72
CA GLU A 187 -16.65 -0.42 -2.94
C GLU A 187 -17.12 0.13 -4.31
N ILE A 188 -16.45 -0.30 -5.39
CA ILE A 188 -16.67 0.24 -6.74
C ILE A 188 -18.12 0.15 -7.24
N GLU A 189 -18.92 -0.78 -6.72
CA GLU A 189 -20.36 -0.88 -7.02
C GLU A 189 -21.18 0.34 -6.57
N LYS A 190 -20.64 1.17 -5.68
CA LYS A 190 -21.31 2.40 -5.20
C LYS A 190 -21.02 3.60 -6.08
N ALA A 191 -19.99 3.54 -6.93
CA ALA A 191 -19.54 4.68 -7.71
C ALA A 191 -20.61 5.19 -8.69
N HIS A 192 -20.63 6.49 -8.92
CA HIS A 192 -21.42 7.08 -10.00
C HIS A 192 -20.96 6.57 -11.39
N PRO A 193 -21.86 6.40 -12.37
CA PRO A 193 -21.50 5.93 -13.71
C PRO A 193 -20.38 6.73 -14.41
N ASP A 194 -20.28 8.04 -14.17
CA ASP A 194 -19.21 8.88 -14.72
C ASP A 194 -17.81 8.46 -14.23
N VAL A 195 -17.70 7.89 -13.01
CA VAL A 195 -16.44 7.32 -12.51
C VAL A 195 -16.07 6.07 -13.31
N MET A 196 -17.04 5.24 -13.68
CA MET A 196 -16.80 4.05 -14.50
C MET A 196 -16.28 4.41 -15.89
N HIS A 197 -16.81 5.49 -16.48
CA HIS A 197 -16.31 6.01 -17.77
C HIS A 197 -14.86 6.50 -17.67
N LEU A 198 -14.52 7.19 -16.58
CA LEU A 198 -13.13 7.58 -16.31
C LEU A 198 -12.22 6.36 -16.13
N LEU A 199 -12.67 5.33 -15.41
CA LEU A 199 -11.89 4.12 -15.20
C LEU A 199 -11.67 3.36 -16.52
N LEU A 200 -12.68 3.29 -17.40
CA LEU A 200 -12.51 2.73 -18.74
C LEU A 200 -11.36 3.41 -19.50
N GLN A 201 -11.33 4.75 -19.48
CA GLN A 201 -10.25 5.51 -20.11
C GLN A 201 -8.87 5.17 -19.51
N ILE A 202 -8.77 5.08 -18.18
CA ILE A 202 -7.53 4.67 -17.50
C ILE A 202 -7.10 3.26 -17.93
N LEU A 203 -8.04 2.32 -18.01
CA LEU A 203 -7.75 0.91 -18.31
C LEU A 203 -7.39 0.67 -19.79
N GLU A 204 -7.83 1.55 -20.69
CA GLU A 204 -7.57 1.47 -22.14
C GLU A 204 -6.34 2.28 -22.57
N GLU A 205 -6.26 3.55 -22.18
CA GLU A 205 -5.23 4.49 -22.65
C GLU A 205 -4.09 4.67 -21.65
N GLY A 206 -4.28 4.21 -20.40
CA GLY A 206 -3.33 4.44 -19.31
C GLY A 206 -3.13 5.92 -19.00
N LYS A 207 -4.02 6.80 -19.47
CA LYS A 207 -3.90 8.25 -19.34
C LYS A 207 -5.27 8.88 -19.22
N ILE A 208 -5.34 9.97 -18.47
CA ILE A 208 -6.52 10.85 -18.42
C ILE A 208 -6.06 12.29 -18.55
N THR A 209 -7.00 13.16 -18.94
CA THR A 209 -6.78 14.61 -18.90
C THR A 209 -7.60 15.18 -17.75
N ASP A 210 -6.96 15.94 -16.87
CA ASP A 210 -7.64 16.58 -15.76
C ASP A 210 -8.37 17.88 -16.17
N SER A 211 -9.10 18.50 -15.26
CA SER A 211 -9.85 19.74 -15.55
C SER A 211 -8.98 20.95 -15.92
N LEU A 212 -7.68 20.89 -15.59
CA LEU A 212 -6.68 21.91 -15.93
C LEU A 212 -5.96 21.60 -17.25
N GLY A 213 -6.38 20.57 -17.98
CA GLY A 213 -5.81 20.18 -19.26
C GLY A 213 -4.49 19.40 -19.16
N ARG A 214 -4.10 18.95 -17.98
CA ARG A 214 -2.86 18.19 -17.75
C ARG A 214 -3.11 16.72 -18.02
N LYS A 215 -2.18 16.10 -18.76
CA LYS A 215 -2.21 14.66 -19.03
C LYS A 215 -1.56 13.91 -17.87
N ILE A 216 -2.33 13.07 -17.20
CA ILE A 216 -1.87 12.23 -16.09
C ILE A 216 -1.64 10.82 -16.60
N ASP A 217 -0.54 10.20 -16.16
CA ASP A 217 -0.09 8.89 -16.61
C ASP A 217 -0.32 7.81 -15.55
N PHE A 218 -1.04 6.77 -15.93
CA PHE A 218 -1.39 5.61 -15.12
C PHE A 218 -0.66 4.33 -15.57
N ARG A 219 0.19 4.39 -16.60
CA ARG A 219 0.88 3.21 -17.15
C ARG A 219 1.77 2.51 -16.11
N ASN A 220 2.30 3.26 -15.15
CA ASN A 220 3.13 2.76 -14.05
C ASN A 220 2.34 2.43 -12.78
N THR A 221 1.00 2.36 -12.86
CA THR A 221 0.15 2.07 -11.70
C THR A 221 -0.38 0.64 -11.73
N ILE A 222 -0.72 0.13 -10.55
CA ILE A 222 -1.52 -1.08 -10.39
C ILE A 222 -2.92 -0.65 -9.93
N ILE A 223 -3.94 -0.93 -10.74
CA ILE A 223 -5.33 -0.59 -10.46
C ILE A 223 -6.00 -1.77 -9.76
N ILE A 224 -6.49 -1.54 -8.55
CA ILE A 224 -7.27 -2.51 -7.81
C ILE A 224 -8.62 -1.88 -7.48
N MET A 225 -9.68 -2.63 -7.70
CA MET A 225 -11.02 -2.26 -7.26
C MET A 225 -11.52 -3.33 -6.32
N THR A 226 -12.18 -2.96 -5.23
CA THR A 226 -12.85 -3.93 -4.36
C THR A 226 -14.35 -3.83 -4.58
N SER A 227 -15.03 -4.97 -4.41
CA SER A 227 -16.48 -4.99 -4.39
C SER A 227 -16.99 -6.01 -3.39
N ASN A 228 -18.11 -5.68 -2.75
CA ASN A 228 -18.84 -6.59 -1.88
C ASN A 228 -20.01 -7.27 -2.63
N VAL A 229 -20.12 -7.09 -3.95
CA VAL A 229 -21.13 -7.73 -4.79
C VAL A 229 -21.11 -9.26 -4.63
N GLY A 230 -22.29 -9.85 -4.47
CA GLY A 230 -22.46 -11.29 -4.28
C GLY A 230 -22.14 -11.80 -2.86
N ALA A 231 -21.56 -10.98 -1.98
CA ALA A 231 -21.19 -11.41 -0.63
C ALA A 231 -22.40 -11.73 0.28
N GLU A 232 -23.57 -11.15 0.01
CA GLU A 232 -24.80 -11.45 0.75
C GLU A 232 -25.30 -12.89 0.54
N LEU A 233 -25.04 -13.46 -0.64
CA LEU A 233 -25.40 -14.85 -0.97
C LEU A 233 -24.62 -15.83 -0.09
N ILE A 234 -23.36 -15.50 0.21
CA ILE A 234 -22.47 -16.28 1.08
C ILE A 234 -23.01 -16.33 2.51
N LYS A 235 -23.47 -15.18 3.04
CA LYS A 235 -24.00 -15.07 4.42
C LYS A 235 -25.27 -15.90 4.61
N LYS A 236 -26.16 -15.95 3.61
CA LYS A 236 -27.44 -16.68 3.70
C LYS A 236 -27.28 -18.20 3.69
N GLN A 237 -26.28 -18.73 2.98
CA GLN A 237 -26.01 -20.17 2.94
C GLN A 237 -25.34 -20.70 4.21
N SER A 238 -24.59 -19.85 4.92
CA SER A 238 -23.90 -20.21 6.17
C SER A 238 -24.84 -20.33 7.39
N GLY A 239 -26.10 -19.88 7.28
CA GLY A 239 -27.08 -19.83 8.38
C GLY A 239 -27.96 -21.06 8.56
N LEU A 240 -27.82 -22.10 7.73
CA LEU A 240 -28.67 -23.30 7.76
C LEU A 240 -27.83 -24.56 8.04
N GLY A 241 -27.72 -24.93 9.32
CA GLY A 241 -27.60 -26.32 9.79
C GLY A 241 -26.28 -27.05 9.57
N PHE A 242 -25.72 -27.55 10.68
CA PHE A 242 -24.75 -28.64 10.82
C PHE A 242 -24.49 -29.49 9.56
N GLY A 243 -23.29 -29.32 9.01
CA GLY A 243 -22.68 -30.23 8.04
C GLY A 243 -21.34 -29.66 7.60
N THR A 244 -20.24 -30.29 8.00
CA THR A 244 -18.89 -29.98 7.53
C THR A 244 -18.92 -29.96 5.99
N PRO A 245 -18.78 -28.81 5.31
CA PRO A 245 -18.88 -28.82 3.87
C PRO A 245 -17.63 -29.49 3.29
N LYS A 246 -17.82 -30.39 2.33
CA LYS A 246 -16.75 -30.72 1.37
C LYS A 246 -16.43 -29.42 0.63
N ASN A 247 -15.26 -28.86 0.92
CA ASN A 247 -14.95 -27.44 0.75
C ASN A 247 -14.86 -26.94 -0.70
N GLU A 248 -14.60 -27.79 -1.69
CA GLU A 248 -14.33 -27.33 -3.06
C GLU A 248 -15.58 -27.17 -3.94
N GLU A 249 -16.50 -28.14 -3.94
CA GLU A 249 -17.72 -28.08 -4.78
C GLU A 249 -18.64 -26.90 -4.39
N ASN A 250 -18.71 -26.59 -3.09
CA ASN A 250 -19.45 -25.42 -2.61
C ASN A 250 -18.76 -24.10 -2.98
N TYR A 251 -17.43 -24.08 -3.06
CA TYR A 251 -16.69 -22.88 -3.43
C TYR A 251 -16.87 -22.56 -4.92
N GLU A 252 -16.71 -23.52 -5.83
CA GLU A 252 -16.88 -23.25 -7.27
C GLU A 252 -18.30 -22.79 -7.59
N ALA A 253 -19.32 -23.43 -7.00
CA ALA A 253 -20.70 -23.00 -7.17
C ALA A 253 -20.96 -21.58 -6.61
N MET A 254 -20.29 -21.21 -5.51
CA MET A 254 -20.36 -19.87 -4.94
C MET A 254 -19.63 -18.85 -5.82
N ARG A 255 -18.44 -19.19 -6.31
CA ARG A 255 -17.62 -18.39 -7.21
C ARG A 255 -18.38 -18.09 -8.50
N GLU A 256 -19.00 -19.09 -9.11
CA GLU A 256 -19.83 -18.90 -10.31
C GLU A 256 -20.97 -17.90 -10.07
N LYS A 257 -21.67 -18.01 -8.94
CA LYS A 257 -22.75 -17.07 -8.58
C LYS A 257 -22.24 -15.65 -8.37
N ILE A 258 -21.12 -15.48 -7.67
CA ILE A 258 -20.50 -14.16 -7.46
C ILE A 258 -20.10 -13.54 -8.81
N LEU A 259 -19.54 -14.34 -9.72
CA LEU A 259 -19.18 -13.90 -11.06
C LEU A 259 -20.41 -13.55 -11.90
N GLU A 260 -21.52 -14.30 -11.77
CA GLU A 260 -22.77 -13.98 -12.46
C GLU A 260 -23.35 -12.64 -11.99
N GLU A 261 -23.44 -12.41 -10.68
CA GLU A 261 -23.90 -11.14 -10.11
C GLU A 261 -22.97 -9.98 -10.49
N SER A 262 -21.65 -10.21 -10.52
CA SER A 262 -20.68 -9.21 -10.94
C SER A 262 -20.87 -8.79 -12.40
N LYS A 263 -21.25 -9.72 -13.29
CA LYS A 263 -21.57 -9.42 -14.70
C LYS A 263 -22.87 -8.63 -14.87
N ARG A 264 -23.76 -8.64 -13.88
CA ARG A 264 -24.98 -7.81 -13.88
C ARG A 264 -24.71 -6.38 -13.44
N VAL A 265 -23.81 -6.21 -12.45
CA VAL A 265 -23.44 -4.90 -11.92
C VAL A 265 -22.45 -4.19 -12.86
N PHE A 266 -21.41 -4.90 -13.31
CA PHE A 266 -20.37 -4.35 -14.17
C PHE A 266 -20.62 -4.73 -15.63
N LYS A 267 -20.64 -3.71 -16.50
CA LYS A 267 -20.85 -3.91 -17.94
C LYS A 267 -19.73 -4.79 -18.54
N PRO A 268 -20.01 -5.65 -19.53
CA PRO A 268 -19.00 -6.50 -20.16
C PRO A 268 -17.80 -5.73 -20.74
N GLU A 269 -18.04 -4.53 -21.27
CA GLU A 269 -16.99 -3.64 -21.77
C GLU A 269 -15.93 -3.35 -20.70
N PHE A 270 -16.37 -3.09 -19.46
CA PHE A 270 -15.48 -2.84 -18.33
C PHE A 270 -14.69 -4.07 -17.94
N LEU A 271 -15.38 -5.21 -17.80
CA LEU A 271 -14.76 -6.46 -17.38
C LEU A 271 -13.68 -6.93 -18.37
N ASN A 272 -13.90 -6.72 -19.67
CA ASN A 272 -12.93 -7.06 -20.71
C ASN A 272 -11.66 -6.18 -20.71
N ARG A 273 -11.64 -5.08 -19.93
CA ARG A 273 -10.45 -4.23 -19.72
C ARG A 273 -9.66 -4.58 -18.46
N LEU A 274 -10.03 -5.64 -17.76
CA LEU A 274 -9.31 -6.11 -16.59
C LEU A 274 -8.35 -7.23 -16.96
N ASP A 275 -7.26 -7.34 -16.21
CA ASP A 275 -6.40 -8.51 -16.29
C ASP A 275 -7.06 -9.73 -15.65
N ASP A 276 -7.79 -9.55 -14.55
CA ASP A 276 -8.51 -10.64 -13.87
C ASP A 276 -9.66 -10.15 -12.96
N LEU A 277 -10.62 -11.04 -12.71
CA LEU A 277 -11.66 -10.91 -11.68
C LEU A 277 -11.40 -11.96 -10.60
N ILE A 278 -11.02 -11.51 -9.41
CA ILE A 278 -10.51 -12.37 -8.34
C ILE A 278 -11.55 -12.48 -7.23
N VAL A 279 -12.01 -13.69 -6.94
CA VAL A 279 -12.95 -13.98 -5.85
C VAL A 279 -12.18 -14.41 -4.60
N PHE A 280 -12.31 -13.62 -3.54
CA PHE A 280 -11.67 -13.88 -2.25
C PHE A 280 -12.43 -14.95 -1.47
N HIS A 281 -11.66 -15.82 -0.82
CA HIS A 281 -12.16 -16.90 0.01
C HIS A 281 -12.61 -16.38 1.37
N THR A 282 -13.64 -17.00 1.93
CA THR A 282 -13.96 -16.82 3.35
C THR A 282 -12.87 -17.45 4.21
N LEU A 283 -12.56 -16.81 5.34
CA LEU A 283 -11.50 -17.28 6.23
C LEU A 283 -11.96 -18.50 7.04
N ASP A 284 -11.25 -19.62 6.88
CA ASP A 284 -11.48 -20.82 7.68
C ASP A 284 -10.70 -20.78 9.02
N ARG A 285 -10.98 -21.71 9.92
CA ARG A 285 -10.34 -21.74 11.24
C ARG A 285 -8.80 -21.84 11.14
N PRO A 286 -8.20 -22.73 10.33
CA PRO A 286 -6.75 -22.75 10.11
C PRO A 286 -6.17 -21.41 9.65
N GLN A 287 -6.85 -20.71 8.74
CA GLN A 287 -6.43 -19.38 8.28
C GLN A 287 -6.54 -18.33 9.39
N LEU A 288 -7.61 -18.36 10.19
CA LEU A 288 -7.78 -17.47 11.35
C LEU A 288 -6.68 -17.66 12.39
N VAL A 289 -6.26 -18.91 12.66
CA VAL A 289 -5.12 -19.21 13.54
C VAL A 289 -3.86 -18.51 13.04
N ARG A 290 -3.50 -18.70 11.77
CA ARG A 290 -2.33 -18.05 11.16
C ARG A 290 -2.41 -16.52 11.21
N ILE A 291 -3.59 -15.94 11.03
CA ILE A 291 -3.79 -14.49 11.13
C ILE A 291 -3.55 -14.00 12.56
N VAL A 292 -4.07 -14.71 13.57
CA VAL A 292 -3.83 -14.36 14.97
C VAL A 292 -2.34 -14.50 15.32
N GLU A 293 -1.67 -15.55 14.86
CA GLU A 293 -0.23 -15.72 15.04
C GLU A 293 0.57 -14.54 14.46
N LEU A 294 0.18 -14.03 13.30
CA LEU A 294 0.81 -12.85 12.69
C LEU A 294 0.56 -11.55 13.46
N GLU A 295 -0.60 -11.37 14.10
CA GLU A 295 -0.84 -10.18 14.94
C GLU A 295 -0.12 -10.31 16.29
N VAL A 296 -0.12 -11.50 16.88
CA VAL A 296 0.59 -11.79 18.13
C VAL A 296 2.10 -11.65 17.94
N SER A 297 2.67 -12.09 16.83
CA SER A 297 4.12 -11.98 16.57
C SER A 297 4.63 -10.53 16.62
N LYS A 298 3.83 -9.55 16.19
CA LYS A 298 4.17 -8.11 16.32
C LYS A 298 4.27 -7.67 17.77
N VAL A 299 3.47 -8.26 18.67
CA VAL A 299 3.59 -8.05 20.12
C VAL A 299 4.86 -8.70 20.63
N LEU A 300 5.11 -9.96 20.23
CA LEU A 300 6.30 -10.71 20.63
C LEU A 300 7.60 -9.98 20.25
N GLU A 301 7.68 -9.42 19.05
CA GLU A 301 8.84 -8.65 18.59
C GLU A 301 9.12 -7.41 19.46
N ARG A 302 8.07 -6.65 19.79
CA ARG A 302 8.18 -5.45 20.65
C ARG A 302 8.58 -5.79 22.08
N ILE A 303 8.07 -6.89 22.61
CA ILE A 303 8.35 -7.35 23.97
C ILE A 303 9.73 -8.01 24.08
N LYS A 304 10.18 -8.69 23.01
CA LYS A 304 11.54 -9.25 22.91
C LYS A 304 12.61 -8.15 23.01
N ALA A 305 12.34 -6.95 22.50
CA ALA A 305 13.24 -5.80 22.68
C ALA A 305 13.41 -5.36 24.14
N LYS A 306 12.51 -5.79 25.03
CA LYS A 306 12.62 -5.63 26.50
C LYS A 306 13.18 -6.87 27.20
N GLU A 307 13.77 -7.79 26.44
CA GLU A 307 14.31 -9.09 26.89
C GLU A 307 13.27 -9.99 27.58
N ILE A 308 12.00 -9.88 27.19
CA ILE A 308 10.92 -10.71 27.72
C ILE A 308 10.48 -11.69 26.65
N HIS A 309 10.36 -12.96 27.02
CA HIS A 309 9.99 -14.06 26.13
C HIS A 309 8.57 -14.53 26.42
N LEU A 310 7.61 -13.98 25.69
CA LEU A 310 6.20 -14.35 25.81
C LEU A 310 5.92 -15.61 24.94
N LEU A 311 5.24 -16.60 25.53
CA LEU A 311 4.96 -17.91 24.93
C LEU A 311 3.45 -18.20 25.01
N PRO A 312 2.65 -17.72 24.04
CA PRO A 312 1.22 -18.04 23.97
C PRO A 312 1.00 -19.49 23.57
N ASP A 313 0.13 -20.20 24.29
CA ASP A 313 -0.28 -21.55 23.94
C ASP A 313 -1.52 -21.56 23.02
N GLN A 314 -1.97 -22.76 22.64
CA GLN A 314 -3.14 -22.93 21.79
C GLN A 314 -4.42 -22.36 22.42
N SER A 315 -4.56 -22.40 23.75
CA SER A 315 -5.73 -21.87 24.43
C SER A 315 -5.80 -20.35 24.33
N ALA A 316 -4.66 -19.67 24.40
CA ALA A 316 -4.56 -18.23 24.20
C ALA A 316 -4.90 -17.85 22.75
N GLN A 317 -4.40 -18.60 21.77
CA GLN A 317 -4.75 -18.39 20.36
C GLN A 317 -6.25 -18.57 20.11
N ASP A 318 -6.82 -19.68 20.58
CA ASP A 318 -8.24 -19.98 20.41
C ASP A 318 -9.13 -18.92 21.05
N PHE A 319 -8.76 -18.44 22.24
CA PHE A 319 -9.43 -17.33 22.91
C PHE A 319 -9.40 -16.03 22.10
N LEU A 320 -8.24 -15.69 21.52
CA LEU A 320 -8.11 -14.49 20.68
C LEU A 320 -8.94 -14.60 19.40
N ILE A 321 -9.01 -15.79 18.79
CA ILE A 321 -9.87 -16.03 17.62
C ILE A 321 -11.35 -15.85 18.00
N GLU A 322 -11.79 -16.45 19.11
CA GLU A 322 -13.18 -16.34 19.59
C GLU A 322 -13.57 -14.88 19.82
N LYS A 323 -12.67 -14.07 20.38
CA LYS A 323 -12.94 -12.64 20.63
C LYS A 323 -12.71 -11.72 19.44
N GLY A 324 -11.94 -12.15 18.45
CA GLY A 324 -11.48 -11.33 17.32
C GLY A 324 -12.13 -11.65 15.97
N TYR A 325 -12.78 -12.80 15.82
CA TYR A 325 -13.50 -13.17 14.61
C TYR A 325 -14.98 -12.79 14.70
N ASP A 326 -15.45 -12.06 13.70
CA ASP A 326 -16.87 -11.76 13.53
C ASP A 326 -17.28 -12.14 12.10
N PRO A 327 -18.25 -13.05 11.89
CA PRO A 327 -18.72 -13.43 10.56
C PRO A 327 -19.20 -12.25 9.69
N ALA A 328 -19.64 -11.14 10.30
CA ALA A 328 -20.07 -9.94 9.59
C ALA A 328 -18.90 -9.03 9.18
N TYR A 329 -17.79 -9.05 9.92
CA TYR A 329 -16.63 -8.16 9.72
C TYR A 329 -15.32 -8.90 9.41
N GLY A 330 -15.35 -10.21 9.25
CA GLY A 330 -14.19 -11.08 9.01
C GLY A 330 -13.15 -10.98 10.12
N ALA A 331 -11.87 -11.01 9.73
CA ALA A 331 -10.74 -10.88 10.65
C ALA A 331 -10.40 -9.42 11.03
N ARG A 332 -11.20 -8.43 10.59
CA ARG A 332 -10.93 -7.00 10.87
C ARG A 332 -10.80 -6.69 12.38
N PRO A 333 -11.57 -7.31 13.29
CA PRO A 333 -11.41 -7.08 14.73
C PRO A 333 -10.20 -7.78 15.36
N MET A 334 -9.48 -8.67 14.66
CA MET A 334 -8.40 -9.48 15.25
C MET A 334 -7.32 -8.65 15.92
N ARG A 335 -6.84 -7.61 15.24
CA ARG A 335 -5.84 -6.70 15.82
C ARG A 335 -6.33 -6.07 17.13
N ARG A 336 -7.59 -5.61 17.17
CA ARG A 336 -8.18 -5.03 18.39
C ARG A 336 -8.36 -6.07 19.49
N ALA A 337 -8.62 -7.33 19.14
CA ALA A 337 -8.68 -8.41 20.12
C ALA A 337 -7.29 -8.68 20.71
N VAL A 338 -6.24 -8.70 19.90
CA VAL A 338 -4.85 -8.82 20.39
C VAL A 338 -4.49 -7.63 21.29
N GLU A 339 -4.77 -6.40 20.86
CA GLU A 339 -4.54 -5.20 21.67
C GLU A 339 -5.27 -5.29 23.03
N ARG A 340 -6.58 -5.53 23.01
CA ARG A 340 -7.42 -5.53 24.23
C ARG A 340 -7.18 -6.69 25.18
N TYR A 341 -6.95 -7.89 24.65
CA TYR A 341 -6.92 -9.11 25.46
C TYR A 341 -5.52 -9.64 25.72
N LEU A 342 -4.52 -9.22 24.94
CA LEU A 342 -3.12 -9.59 25.13
C LEU A 342 -2.26 -8.38 25.53
N GLU A 343 -2.27 -7.29 24.75
CA GLU A 343 -1.37 -6.14 25.01
C GLU A 343 -1.75 -5.38 26.28
N ASP A 344 -3.03 -5.00 26.45
CA ASP A 344 -3.47 -4.24 27.62
C ASP A 344 -3.22 -5.00 28.93
N PRO A 345 -3.59 -6.30 29.06
CA PRO A 345 -3.29 -7.06 30.27
C PRO A 345 -1.79 -7.27 30.50
N LEU A 346 -1.00 -7.48 29.44
CA LEU A 346 0.46 -7.59 29.58
C LEU A 346 1.07 -6.28 30.07
N ALA A 347 0.57 -5.14 29.60
CA ALA A 347 1.01 -3.83 30.07
C ALA A 347 0.71 -3.63 31.57
N GLU A 348 -0.47 -4.06 32.04
CA GLU A 348 -0.80 -4.05 33.47
C GLU A 348 0.17 -4.91 34.29
N GLU A 349 0.48 -6.13 33.84
CA GLU A 349 1.37 -7.05 34.55
C GLU A 349 2.82 -6.53 34.61
N LEU A 350 3.28 -5.84 33.56
CA LEU A 350 4.56 -5.13 33.55
C LEU A 350 4.57 -3.97 34.56
N LEU A 351 3.50 -3.16 34.59
CA LEU A 351 3.38 -2.02 35.51
C LEU A 351 3.26 -2.46 36.97
N ARG A 352 2.61 -3.60 37.24
CA ARG A 352 2.56 -4.21 38.58
C ARG A 352 3.89 -4.83 39.00
N GLY A 353 4.82 -5.04 38.07
CA GLY A 353 6.10 -5.68 38.32
C GLY A 353 6.03 -7.20 38.46
N ASN A 354 4.92 -7.81 38.02
CA ASN A 354 4.72 -9.26 38.02
C ASN A 354 5.51 -9.94 36.89
N VAL A 355 5.70 -9.23 35.77
CA VAL A 355 6.57 -9.61 34.66
C VAL A 355 7.76 -8.66 34.61
N LYS A 356 8.98 -9.20 34.51
CA LYS A 356 10.23 -8.45 34.53
C LYS A 356 11.11 -8.80 33.33
N THR A 357 12.09 -7.93 33.08
CA THR A 357 13.14 -8.13 32.07
C THR A 357 13.86 -9.46 32.29
N GLY A 358 14.01 -10.26 31.23
CA GLY A 358 14.65 -11.57 31.27
C GLY A 358 13.71 -12.73 31.62
N ASP A 359 12.41 -12.49 31.77
CA ASP A 359 11.42 -13.53 32.08
C ASP A 359 10.96 -14.30 30.84
N HIS A 360 10.64 -15.58 31.04
CA HIS A 360 9.86 -16.39 30.11
C HIS A 360 8.43 -16.50 30.65
N VAL A 361 7.46 -16.06 29.87
CA VAL A 361 6.06 -15.91 30.32
C VAL A 361 5.16 -16.79 29.46
N ASP A 362 4.59 -17.84 30.05
CA ASP A 362 3.55 -18.64 29.40
C ASP A 362 2.21 -17.90 29.45
N VAL A 363 1.54 -17.80 28.30
CA VAL A 363 0.22 -17.16 28.19
C VAL A 363 -0.83 -18.20 27.89
N ARG A 364 -1.86 -18.26 28.74
CA ARG A 364 -2.97 -19.22 28.62
C ARG A 364 -4.31 -18.54 28.82
N ALA A 365 -5.36 -19.13 28.28
CA ALA A 365 -6.73 -18.68 28.52
C ALA A 365 -7.34 -19.39 29.73
N GLU A 366 -7.67 -18.63 30.78
CA GLU A 366 -8.32 -19.15 31.99
C GLU A 366 -9.43 -18.21 32.46
N GLY A 367 -10.60 -18.76 32.81
CA GLY A 367 -11.71 -17.97 33.34
C GLY A 367 -12.20 -16.84 32.43
N GLY A 368 -12.05 -16.99 31.11
CA GLY A 368 -12.46 -15.98 30.13
C GLY A 368 -11.50 -14.81 29.96
N ARG A 369 -10.25 -14.93 30.39
CA ARG A 369 -9.17 -13.95 30.21
C ARG A 369 -7.84 -14.63 29.90
N LEU A 370 -6.88 -13.88 29.38
CA LEU A 370 -5.50 -14.35 29.28
C LEU A 370 -4.78 -14.15 30.62
N VAL A 371 -4.08 -15.18 31.06
CA VAL A 371 -3.27 -15.19 32.29
C VAL A 371 -1.80 -15.39 31.91
N PHE A 372 -0.92 -14.68 32.62
CA PHE A 372 0.52 -14.66 32.39
C PHE A 372 1.24 -15.39 33.52
N HIS A 373 1.90 -16.49 33.20
CA HIS A 373 2.68 -17.28 34.16
C HIS A 373 4.16 -17.13 33.86
N VAL A 374 4.89 -16.46 34.75
CA VAL A 374 6.35 -16.41 34.67
C VAL A 374 6.89 -17.80 35.01
N ARG A 375 7.65 -18.39 34.09
CA ARG A 375 8.38 -19.64 34.34
C ARG A 375 9.47 -19.35 35.37
N GLU A 376 9.53 -20.17 36.41
CA GLU A 376 10.66 -20.16 37.32
C GLU A 376 11.95 -20.42 36.52
N ARG A 377 12.95 -19.54 36.68
CA ARG A 377 14.30 -19.86 36.23
C ARG A 377 14.71 -21.13 36.98
N LYS A 378 14.83 -22.24 36.25
CA LYS A 378 15.68 -23.33 36.73
C LYS A 378 17.07 -22.74 36.81
N ASP A 379 17.50 -22.38 38.03
CA ASP A 379 18.88 -22.04 38.29
C ASP A 379 19.75 -23.12 37.62
N SER A 380 20.64 -22.64 36.76
CA SER A 380 21.67 -23.44 36.13
C SER A 380 22.30 -24.38 37.16
N GLU A 381 22.39 -25.66 36.80
CA GLU A 381 23.28 -26.61 37.47
C GLU A 381 24.61 -25.91 37.78
N PRO A 382 25.15 -26.05 39.00
CA PRO A 382 26.44 -25.47 39.32
C PRO A 382 27.45 -26.03 38.33
N ALA A 383 28.15 -25.14 37.63
CA ALA A 383 29.27 -25.48 36.77
C ALA A 383 30.16 -26.46 37.54
N ALA A 384 30.21 -27.71 37.07
CA ALA A 384 31.06 -28.73 37.63
C ALA A 384 32.50 -28.22 37.55
N ALA A 385 33.04 -27.83 38.70
CA ALA A 385 34.47 -27.78 38.91
C ALA A 385 34.97 -29.23 38.86
N GLY A 386 35.72 -29.55 37.81
CA GLY A 386 36.36 -30.84 37.60
C GLY A 386 37.43 -30.72 36.53
#